data_AF-A0AAW6JTT6-F1
#
_entry.id   AF-A0AAW6JTT6-F1
#
_cell.length_a   1.000
_cell.length_b   1.000
_cell.length_c   1.000
_cell.angle_alpha   90.00
_cell.angle_beta   90.00
_cell.angle_gamma   90.00
#
_symmetry.space_group_name_H-M   'P 1'
#
loop_
_entity.id
_entity.type
_entity.pdbx_description
1 polymer ?
#
loop_
_entity_poly.entity_id
_entity_poly.type
_entity_poly.pdbx_seq_one_letter_code
_entity_poly.pdbx_strand_id
1 'polypeptide(L)'
;MLGLFGTGGIGKTTFVTQLAKQIQNQFDYVFWCSVLTVSSFDDLLIDMLSFISNHKESKPKINRVIHYLRTCRCLIILDNLETALDAFNIEYSYFIKIIAETSHQSCLIFTSRNKPVEFTLLENWSSSVRSLRLVGLSEVAFSLLQSKQLLGTDQQKYELCNLYSNNPLKIKIVINTIINLFDGNIKKFLAQNTLLVSYHIYKLLEQQLNCLSELEQQIMYSLATNPQLTTITDLAKILPHVSKSHFWQAIEKLDSHSLIEKKAGRYTLQPVFKEYVTDQFKLNINYQSCLLGHLQNLDAENN
;
A
#
# COMPACT_ATOMS: atom_id res chain seq x y z
N MET A 1 -0.98 -16.29 13.64
CA MET A 1 -0.63 -14.92 13.18
C MET A 1 -1.16 -14.71 11.77
N LEU A 2 -1.72 -13.54 11.48
CA LEU A 2 -2.24 -13.16 10.16
C LEU A 2 -1.70 -11.79 9.72
N GLY A 3 -0.97 -11.74 8.61
CA GLY A 3 -0.59 -10.47 7.97
C GLY A 3 -1.59 -10.09 6.88
N LEU A 4 -2.15 -8.88 6.96
CA LEU A 4 -3.06 -8.34 5.94
C LEU A 4 -2.35 -7.28 5.10
N PHE A 5 -2.22 -7.53 3.80
CA PHE A 5 -1.41 -6.72 2.90
C PHE A 5 -2.26 -6.09 1.77
N GLY A 6 -1.75 -5.05 1.12
CA GLY A 6 -2.38 -4.45 -0.05
C GLY A 6 -2.22 -2.94 -0.11
N THR A 7 -2.61 -2.34 -1.24
CA THR A 7 -2.40 -0.91 -1.50
C THR A 7 -3.05 0.03 -0.46
N GLY A 8 -2.56 1.26 -0.41
CA GLY A 8 -3.15 2.31 0.42
C GLY A 8 -4.64 2.52 0.09
N GLY A 9 -5.49 2.62 1.12
CA GLY A 9 -6.92 2.88 0.95
C GLY A 9 -7.77 1.68 0.52
N ILE A 10 -7.20 0.48 0.39
CA ILE A 10 -7.92 -0.72 -0.08
C ILE A 10 -8.96 -1.26 0.94
N GLY A 11 -8.90 -0.82 2.19
CA GLY A 11 -9.82 -1.23 3.25
C GLY A 11 -9.27 -2.23 4.27
N LYS A 12 -7.93 -2.37 4.40
CA LYS A 12 -7.29 -3.26 5.39
C LYS A 12 -7.77 -3.00 6.81
N THR A 13 -7.70 -1.75 7.28
CA THR A 13 -8.17 -1.34 8.61
C THR A 13 -9.64 -1.70 8.80
N THR A 14 -10.51 -1.32 7.84
CA THR A 14 -11.94 -1.66 7.87
C THR A 14 -12.20 -3.16 7.98
N PHE A 15 -11.46 -3.96 7.21
CA PHE A 15 -11.57 -5.42 7.23
C PHE A 15 -11.19 -5.98 8.61
N VAL A 16 -10.04 -5.58 9.17
CA VAL A 16 -9.59 -6.09 10.47
C VAL A 16 -10.51 -5.61 11.59
N THR A 17 -11.00 -4.37 11.56
CA THR A 17 -11.98 -3.88 12.53
C THR A 17 -13.25 -4.72 12.51
N GLN A 18 -13.78 -5.06 11.34
CA GLN A 18 -14.98 -5.87 11.23
C GLN A 18 -14.73 -7.33 11.65
N LEU A 19 -13.59 -7.90 11.26
CA LEU A 19 -13.17 -9.23 11.69
C LEU A 19 -13.05 -9.30 13.21
N ALA A 20 -12.38 -8.33 13.83
CA ALA A 20 -12.20 -8.25 15.28
C ALA A 20 -13.56 -8.26 16.00
N LYS A 21 -14.53 -7.47 15.54
CA LYS A 21 -15.89 -7.45 16.10
C LYS A 21 -16.59 -8.83 16.03
N GLN A 22 -16.34 -9.60 14.98
CA GLN A 22 -16.93 -10.92 14.80
C GLN A 22 -16.28 -12.01 15.66
N ILE A 23 -14.98 -11.89 15.93
CA ILE A 23 -14.22 -12.93 16.64
C ILE A 23 -13.84 -12.56 18.07
N GLN A 24 -14.10 -11.32 18.53
CA GLN A 24 -13.68 -10.83 19.86
C GLN A 24 -14.12 -11.75 21.01
N ASN A 25 -15.32 -12.33 20.94
CA ASN A 25 -15.85 -13.21 21.98
C ASN A 25 -15.10 -14.55 22.10
N GLN A 26 -14.16 -14.83 21.20
CA GLN A 26 -13.30 -16.01 21.23
C GLN A 26 -11.96 -15.73 21.95
N PHE A 27 -11.74 -14.51 22.45
CA PHE A 27 -10.51 -14.08 23.10
C PHE A 27 -10.82 -13.44 24.46
N ASP A 28 -9.93 -13.64 25.43
CA ASP A 28 -10.01 -13.04 26.76
C ASP A 28 -9.72 -11.54 26.71
N TYR A 29 -8.79 -11.14 25.82
CA TYR A 29 -8.36 -9.76 25.64
C TYR A 29 -8.27 -9.42 24.15
N VAL A 30 -8.71 -8.23 23.78
CA VAL A 30 -8.54 -7.67 22.43
C VAL A 30 -7.77 -6.36 22.55
N PHE A 31 -6.50 -6.37 22.15
CA PHE A 31 -5.65 -5.19 22.12
C PHE A 31 -5.55 -4.68 20.68
N TRP A 32 -5.95 -3.42 20.45
CA TRP A 32 -5.83 -2.75 19.16
C TRP A 32 -4.92 -1.54 19.29
N CYS A 33 -3.93 -1.43 18.43
CA CYS A 33 -3.06 -0.27 18.35
C CYS A 33 -2.76 0.10 16.89
N SER A 34 -2.81 1.39 16.56
CA SER A 34 -2.23 1.88 15.31
C SER A 34 -0.79 2.25 15.56
N VAL A 35 0.14 1.64 14.82
CA VAL A 35 1.59 1.86 15.00
C VAL A 35 1.96 3.33 14.76
N LEU A 36 1.20 4.02 13.91
CA LEU A 36 1.32 5.45 13.65
C LEU A 36 1.12 6.35 14.86
N THR A 37 0.37 5.90 15.87
CA THR A 37 0.04 6.72 17.05
C THR A 37 1.02 6.50 18.19
N VAL A 38 1.97 5.58 18.05
CA VAL A 38 2.91 5.21 19.09
C VAL A 38 4.22 5.96 18.90
N SER A 39 4.76 6.54 19.98
CA SER A 39 6.03 7.26 19.94
C SER A 39 7.26 6.34 19.88
N SER A 40 7.22 5.18 20.52
CA SER A 40 8.31 4.19 20.52
C SER A 40 7.80 2.74 20.60
N PHE A 41 8.65 1.77 20.28
CA PHE A 41 8.30 0.35 20.46
C PHE A 41 8.06 0.00 21.95
N ASP A 42 8.79 0.62 22.86
CA ASP A 42 8.60 0.45 24.30
C ASP A 42 7.22 0.92 24.76
N ASP A 43 6.72 2.04 24.25
CA ASP A 43 5.38 2.54 24.57
C ASP A 43 4.30 1.54 24.14
N LEU A 44 4.43 0.94 22.94
CA LEU A 44 3.54 -0.13 22.48
C LEU A 44 3.52 -1.31 23.46
N LEU A 45 4.70 -1.74 23.92
CA LEU A 45 4.83 -2.85 24.86
C LEU A 45 4.22 -2.51 26.22
N ILE A 46 4.45 -1.29 26.73
CA ILE A 46 3.89 -0.81 27.99
C ILE A 46 2.37 -0.80 27.91
N ASP A 47 1.79 -0.20 26.88
CA ASP A 47 0.34 -0.13 26.70
C ASP A 47 -0.28 -1.52 26.60
N MET A 48 0.33 -2.41 25.82
CA MET A 48 -0.12 -3.79 25.65
C MET A 48 -0.06 -4.58 26.96
N LEU A 49 1.05 -4.50 27.68
CA LEU A 49 1.23 -5.22 28.94
C LEU A 49 0.33 -4.67 30.03
N SER A 50 0.23 -3.35 30.14
CA SER A 50 -0.66 -2.65 31.08
C SER A 50 -2.11 -3.10 30.86
N PHE A 51 -2.56 -3.18 29.61
CA PHE A 51 -3.90 -3.66 29.27
C PHE A 51 -4.13 -5.14 29.62
N ILE A 52 -3.27 -6.05 29.16
CA ILE A 52 -3.47 -7.50 29.32
C ILE A 52 -3.25 -7.96 30.77
N SER A 53 -2.40 -7.27 31.52
CA SER A 53 -2.07 -7.61 32.91
C SER A 53 -2.97 -6.96 33.96
N ASN A 54 -3.95 -6.14 33.56
CA ASN A 54 -4.71 -5.24 34.44
C ASN A 54 -3.77 -4.36 35.29
N HIS A 55 -2.87 -3.64 34.63
CA HIS A 55 -1.90 -2.69 35.21
C HIS A 55 -0.87 -3.28 36.19
N LYS A 56 -0.64 -4.61 36.17
CA LYS A 56 0.38 -5.25 37.02
C LYS A 56 1.80 -5.16 36.44
N GLU A 57 1.91 -4.99 35.13
CA GLU A 57 3.18 -4.84 34.42
C GLU A 57 3.35 -3.42 33.88
N SER A 58 4.55 -2.87 34.04
CA SER A 58 4.92 -1.54 33.54
C SER A 58 6.25 -1.50 32.79
N LYS A 59 6.93 -2.65 32.64
CA LYS A 59 8.24 -2.72 31.99
C LYS A 59 8.08 -3.25 30.55
N PRO A 60 8.65 -2.60 29.54
CA PRO A 60 8.55 -3.01 28.14
C PRO A 60 9.42 -4.26 27.88
N LYS A 61 8.91 -5.44 28.22
CA LYS A 61 9.64 -6.70 28.06
C LYS A 61 8.86 -7.66 27.17
N ILE A 62 9.41 -7.96 25.99
CA ILE A 62 8.84 -8.94 25.04
C ILE A 62 8.57 -10.29 25.74
N ASN A 63 9.48 -10.77 26.57
CA ASN A 63 9.29 -12.04 27.30
C ASN A 63 8.05 -12.04 28.22
N ARG A 64 7.67 -10.87 28.77
CA ARG A 64 6.43 -10.75 29.54
C ARG A 64 5.22 -10.79 28.62
N VAL A 65 5.26 -10.17 27.44
CA VAL A 65 4.19 -10.28 26.44
C VAL A 65 3.97 -11.75 26.10
N ILE A 66 5.03 -12.46 25.74
CA ILE A 66 4.95 -13.89 25.39
C ILE A 66 4.40 -14.75 26.53
N HIS A 67 4.75 -14.44 27.79
CA HIS A 67 4.15 -15.10 28.94
C HIS A 67 2.62 -14.93 28.94
N TYR A 68 2.10 -13.71 28.77
CA TYR A 68 0.66 -13.47 28.71
C TYR A 68 -0.01 -14.10 27.49
N LEU A 69 0.64 -14.11 26.33
CA LEU A 69 0.09 -14.76 25.14
C LEU A 69 -0.11 -16.27 25.31
N ARG A 70 0.72 -16.90 26.17
CA ARG A 70 0.60 -18.32 26.54
C ARG A 70 -0.48 -18.54 27.59
N THR A 71 -0.57 -17.69 28.60
CA THR A 71 -1.50 -17.88 29.74
C THR A 71 -2.93 -17.41 29.45
N CYS A 72 -3.10 -16.45 28.55
CA CYS A 72 -4.38 -15.86 28.17
C CYS A 72 -4.54 -15.90 26.65
N ARG A 73 -5.77 -16.04 26.17
CA ARG A 73 -6.08 -16.02 24.75
C ARG A 73 -6.30 -14.58 24.29
N CYS A 74 -5.24 -13.96 23.77
CA CYS A 74 -5.25 -12.56 23.35
C CYS A 74 -5.38 -12.41 21.83
N LEU A 75 -6.18 -11.45 21.38
CA LEU A 75 -6.17 -10.95 20.01
C LEU A 75 -5.43 -9.61 19.99
N ILE A 76 -4.24 -9.59 19.38
CA ILE A 76 -3.46 -8.37 19.17
C ILE A 76 -3.66 -7.91 17.74
N ILE A 77 -3.98 -6.63 17.56
CA ILE A 77 -4.14 -5.99 16.27
C ILE A 77 -3.20 -4.79 16.17
N LEU A 78 -2.24 -4.85 15.23
CA LEU A 78 -1.33 -3.76 14.91
C LEU A 78 -1.67 -3.19 13.53
N ASP A 79 -2.24 -1.99 13.47
CA ASP A 79 -2.64 -1.34 12.22
C ASP A 79 -1.54 -0.38 11.71
N ASN A 80 -1.36 -0.34 10.39
CA ASN A 80 -0.36 0.47 9.67
C ASN A 80 1.09 0.16 10.06
N LEU A 81 1.43 -1.13 10.14
CA LEU A 81 2.77 -1.59 10.52
C LEU A 81 3.85 -1.18 9.48
N GLU A 82 3.47 -0.84 8.25
CA GLU A 82 4.42 -0.36 7.23
C GLU A 82 5.28 0.81 7.74
N THR A 83 4.77 1.65 8.64
CA THR A 83 5.51 2.84 9.10
C THR A 83 6.70 2.49 9.98
N ALA A 84 6.63 1.38 10.70
CA ALA A 84 7.77 0.86 11.45
C ALA A 84 8.72 0.04 10.56
N LEU A 85 8.17 -0.73 9.62
CA LEU A 85 8.94 -1.60 8.73
C LEU A 85 9.75 -0.80 7.70
N ASP A 86 9.15 0.23 7.11
CA ASP A 86 9.80 1.12 6.14
C ASP A 86 10.89 1.98 6.83
N ALA A 87 10.76 2.22 8.15
CA ALA A 87 11.79 2.85 8.97
C ALA A 87 12.90 1.87 9.42
N PHE A 88 12.87 0.62 8.95
CA PHE A 88 13.80 -0.44 9.34
C PHE A 88 13.88 -0.65 10.86
N ASN A 89 12.75 -0.46 11.57
CA ASN A 89 12.73 -0.70 13.02
C ASN A 89 12.82 -2.22 13.30
N ILE A 90 14.01 -2.64 13.72
CA ILE A 90 14.36 -4.04 13.98
C ILE A 90 13.54 -4.61 15.14
N GLU A 91 13.09 -3.79 16.08
CA GLU A 91 12.35 -4.24 17.28
C GLU A 91 10.98 -4.81 16.89
N TYR A 92 10.26 -4.14 15.98
CA TYR A 92 8.99 -4.65 15.45
C TYR A 92 9.18 -5.96 14.69
N SER A 93 10.20 -6.04 13.82
CA SER A 93 10.52 -7.26 13.08
C SER A 93 10.87 -8.42 14.02
N TYR A 94 11.66 -8.15 15.06
CA TYR A 94 12.03 -9.13 16.09
C TYR A 94 10.82 -9.59 16.90
N PHE A 95 9.94 -8.67 17.29
CA PHE A 95 8.71 -8.96 18.02
C PHE A 95 7.78 -9.89 17.24
N ILE A 96 7.55 -9.58 15.95
CA ILE A 96 6.74 -10.41 15.05
C ILE A 96 7.36 -11.79 14.92
N LYS A 97 8.68 -11.88 14.73
CA LYS A 97 9.39 -13.15 14.64
C LYS A 97 9.19 -14.00 15.89
N ILE A 98 9.39 -13.44 17.09
CA ILE A 98 9.21 -14.18 18.36
C ILE A 98 7.78 -14.71 18.50
N ILE A 99 6.77 -13.89 18.21
CA ILE A 99 5.37 -14.31 18.28
C ILE A 99 5.10 -15.44 17.27
N ALA A 100 5.64 -15.33 16.05
CA ALA A 100 5.45 -16.34 15.01
C ALA A 100 6.09 -17.70 15.33
N GLU A 101 7.24 -17.69 16.01
CA GLU A 101 8.02 -18.88 16.36
C GLU A 101 7.60 -19.50 17.71
N THR A 102 6.82 -18.79 18.50
CA THR A 102 6.39 -19.26 19.83
C THR A 102 5.03 -19.95 19.78
N SER A 103 4.93 -21.15 20.37
CA SER A 103 3.63 -21.79 20.62
C SER A 103 2.83 -21.01 21.68
N HIS A 104 1.62 -20.59 21.31
CA HIS A 104 0.67 -19.90 22.17
C HIS A 104 -0.76 -19.99 21.60
N GLN A 105 -1.77 -19.70 22.42
CA GLN A 105 -3.20 -19.71 22.02
C GLN A 105 -3.71 -18.36 21.51
N SER A 106 -2.87 -17.32 21.58
CA SER A 106 -3.18 -15.97 21.12
C SER A 106 -3.02 -15.80 19.60
N CYS A 107 -3.51 -14.68 19.07
CA CYS A 107 -3.39 -14.32 17.67
C CYS A 107 -2.88 -12.88 17.52
N LEU A 108 -1.83 -12.70 16.72
CA LEU A 108 -1.45 -11.39 16.18
C LEU A 108 -2.03 -11.25 14.77
N ILE A 109 -2.78 -10.17 14.55
CA ILE A 109 -3.15 -9.65 13.23
C ILE A 109 -2.43 -8.32 13.04
N PHE A 110 -1.86 -8.09 11.86
CA PHE A 110 -1.38 -6.76 11.53
C PHE A 110 -1.73 -6.38 10.10
N THR A 111 -1.84 -5.08 9.85
CA THR A 111 -2.01 -4.55 8.51
C THR A 111 -0.71 -3.88 8.06
N SER A 112 -0.38 -4.05 6.79
CA SER A 112 0.74 -3.35 6.17
C SER A 112 0.43 -3.08 4.70
N ARG A 113 1.02 -2.05 4.11
CA ARG A 113 1.01 -1.90 2.64
C ARG A 113 1.84 -2.98 1.96
N ASN A 114 2.98 -3.30 2.59
CA ASN A 114 4.04 -4.10 2.01
C ASN A 114 4.16 -5.41 2.78
N LYS A 115 4.38 -6.52 2.07
CA LYS A 115 4.72 -7.80 2.70
C LYS A 115 6.23 -7.94 2.78
N PRO A 116 6.85 -7.89 3.98
CA PRO A 116 8.30 -8.05 4.12
C PRO A 116 8.76 -9.44 3.70
N VAL A 117 9.99 -9.55 3.21
CA VAL A 117 10.60 -10.83 2.81
C VAL A 117 10.69 -11.77 4.00
N GLU A 118 11.05 -11.24 5.16
CA GLU A 118 11.14 -11.97 6.43
C GLU A 118 9.80 -12.62 6.80
N PHE A 119 8.68 -11.94 6.51
CA PHE A 119 7.36 -12.50 6.75
C PHE A 119 7.02 -13.64 5.78
N THR A 120 7.46 -13.54 4.53
CA THR A 120 7.31 -14.60 3.53
C THR A 120 8.07 -15.86 3.95
N LEU A 121 9.27 -15.71 4.52
CA LEU A 121 9.99 -16.83 5.12
C LEU A 121 9.16 -17.43 6.27
N LEU A 122 8.70 -16.63 7.24
CA LEU A 122 7.91 -17.13 8.36
C LEU A 122 6.65 -17.89 7.92
N GLU A 123 5.94 -17.41 6.90
CA GLU A 123 4.74 -18.09 6.35
C GLU A 123 5.05 -19.45 5.72
N ASN A 124 6.17 -19.57 4.99
CA ASN A 124 6.54 -20.82 4.32
C ASN A 124 6.98 -21.91 5.28
N TRP A 125 7.54 -21.54 6.44
CA TRP A 125 8.11 -22.49 7.40
C TRP A 125 7.25 -22.70 8.65
N SER A 126 6.22 -21.88 8.89
CA SER A 126 5.31 -22.00 10.04
C SER A 126 3.86 -22.23 9.63
N SER A 127 3.27 -23.32 10.10
CA SER A 127 1.85 -23.62 9.92
C SER A 127 0.93 -22.64 10.66
N SER A 128 1.47 -21.75 11.51
CA SER A 128 0.70 -20.78 12.30
C SER A 128 0.76 -19.35 11.75
N VAL A 129 1.51 -19.12 10.68
CA VAL A 129 1.65 -17.82 10.02
C VAL A 129 0.90 -17.85 8.69
N ARG A 130 0.03 -16.86 8.45
CA ARG A 130 -0.73 -16.72 7.21
C ARG A 130 -0.69 -15.29 6.73
N SER A 131 -0.84 -15.09 5.43
CA SER A 131 -1.04 -13.80 4.81
C SER A 131 -2.33 -13.76 4.00
N LEU A 132 -2.92 -12.57 3.91
CA LEU A 132 -4.00 -12.26 3.00
C LEU A 132 -3.68 -10.94 2.29
N ARG A 133 -3.61 -10.97 0.95
CA ARG A 133 -3.46 -9.74 0.14
C ARG A 133 -4.83 -9.28 -0.31
N LEU A 134 -5.26 -8.11 0.16
CA LEU A 134 -6.50 -7.49 -0.28
C LEU A 134 -6.32 -6.81 -1.63
N VAL A 135 -7.28 -7.08 -2.51
CA VAL A 135 -7.43 -6.47 -3.83
C VAL A 135 -8.78 -5.77 -3.91
N GLY A 136 -8.91 -4.83 -4.85
CA GLY A 136 -10.15 -4.08 -5.01
C GLY A 136 -11.25 -4.98 -5.54
N LEU A 137 -12.40 -4.98 -4.85
CA LEU A 137 -13.58 -5.75 -5.24
C LEU A 137 -14.56 -4.86 -6.00
N SER A 138 -14.99 -5.31 -7.17
CA SER A 138 -15.91 -4.55 -8.03
C SER A 138 -17.24 -4.31 -7.32
N GLU A 139 -17.74 -5.27 -6.55
CA GLU A 139 -19.00 -5.16 -5.82
C GLU A 139 -18.95 -4.06 -4.76
N VAL A 140 -17.82 -3.94 -4.06
CA VAL A 140 -17.60 -2.90 -3.04
C VAL A 140 -17.51 -1.52 -3.71
N ALA A 141 -16.71 -1.40 -4.76
CA ALA A 141 -16.55 -0.15 -5.50
C ALA A 141 -17.88 0.31 -6.13
N PHE A 142 -18.63 -0.61 -6.71
CA PHE A 142 -19.93 -0.32 -7.32
C PHE A 142 -20.98 0.06 -6.28
N SER A 143 -21.01 -0.62 -5.13
CA SER A 143 -21.89 -0.26 -4.00
C SER A 143 -21.61 1.16 -3.48
N LEU A 144 -20.34 1.57 -3.45
CA LEU A 144 -19.97 2.94 -3.09
C LEU A 144 -20.52 3.97 -4.08
N LEU A 145 -20.46 3.69 -5.39
CA LEU A 145 -21.06 4.55 -6.41
C LEU A 145 -22.59 4.64 -6.24
N GLN A 146 -23.26 3.51 -6.02
CA GLN A 146 -24.71 3.46 -5.83
C GLN A 146 -25.18 4.16 -4.54
N SER A 147 -24.31 4.28 -3.54
CA SER A 147 -24.63 5.00 -2.31
C SER A 147 -24.80 6.52 -2.49
N LYS A 148 -24.47 7.05 -3.68
CA LYS A 148 -24.60 8.47 -4.03
C LYS A 148 -25.42 8.65 -5.30
N GLN A 149 -26.06 9.81 -5.43
CA GLN A 149 -26.82 10.17 -6.63
C GLN A 149 -25.85 10.64 -7.72
N LEU A 150 -25.45 9.72 -8.59
CA LEU A 150 -24.62 10.00 -9.76
C LEU A 150 -25.38 9.72 -11.06
N LEU A 151 -25.23 10.60 -12.04
CA LEU A 151 -25.82 10.48 -13.37
C LEU A 151 -24.85 9.70 -14.28
N GLY A 152 -25.27 8.54 -14.75
CA GLY A 152 -24.51 7.71 -15.69
C GLY A 152 -25.05 6.30 -15.79
N THR A 153 -24.74 5.62 -16.90
CA THR A 153 -25.12 4.21 -17.10
C THR A 153 -24.29 3.28 -16.21
N ASP A 154 -24.76 2.06 -15.98
CA ASP A 154 -23.98 1.09 -15.22
C ASP A 154 -22.65 0.74 -15.89
N GLN A 155 -22.60 0.75 -17.23
CA GLN A 155 -21.34 0.62 -17.97
C GLN A 155 -20.33 1.71 -17.61
N GLN A 156 -20.76 2.98 -17.54
CA GLN A 156 -19.90 4.10 -17.15
C GLN A 156 -19.44 3.98 -15.69
N LYS A 157 -20.30 3.48 -14.81
CA LYS A 157 -19.94 3.21 -13.40
C LYS A 157 -18.90 2.11 -13.30
N TYR A 158 -19.07 0.99 -14.02
CA TYR A 158 -18.08 -0.09 -14.05
C TYR A 158 -16.75 0.35 -14.65
N GLU A 159 -16.78 1.14 -15.72
CA GLU A 159 -15.58 1.75 -16.30
C GLU A 159 -14.83 2.60 -15.28
N LEU A 160 -15.55 3.50 -14.59
CA LEU A 160 -15.00 4.33 -13.52
C LEU A 160 -14.39 3.48 -12.40
N CYS A 161 -15.08 2.44 -11.94
CA CYS A 161 -14.58 1.50 -10.94
C CYS A 161 -13.25 0.85 -11.37
N ASN A 162 -13.18 0.38 -12.61
CA ASN A 162 -12.00 -0.29 -13.16
C ASN A 162 -10.82 0.68 -13.32
N LEU A 163 -11.06 1.93 -13.74
CA LEU A 163 -10.01 2.95 -13.87
C LEU A 163 -9.29 3.22 -12.54
N TYR A 164 -10.02 3.16 -11.42
CA TYR A 164 -9.47 3.32 -10.08
C TYR A 164 -9.16 1.98 -9.38
N SER A 165 -9.07 0.89 -10.15
CA SER A 165 -8.73 -0.46 -9.69
C SER A 165 -9.59 -0.96 -8.53
N ASN A 166 -10.87 -0.55 -8.50
CA ASN A 166 -11.83 -0.88 -7.46
C ASN A 166 -11.35 -0.51 -6.04
N ASN A 167 -10.44 0.46 -5.89
CA ASN A 167 -9.91 0.86 -4.59
C ASN A 167 -10.93 1.76 -3.87
N PRO A 168 -11.48 1.36 -2.70
CA PRO A 168 -12.55 2.09 -2.02
C PRO A 168 -12.22 3.55 -1.72
N LEU A 169 -10.99 3.87 -1.31
CA LEU A 169 -10.60 5.25 -1.01
C LEU A 169 -10.54 6.11 -2.29
N LYS A 170 -9.92 5.59 -3.36
CA LYS A 170 -9.84 6.29 -4.65
C LYS A 170 -11.26 6.54 -5.20
N ILE A 171 -12.13 5.54 -5.13
CA ILE A 171 -13.54 5.65 -5.55
C ILE A 171 -14.28 6.73 -4.77
N LYS A 172 -14.16 6.75 -3.43
CA LYS A 172 -14.78 7.80 -2.60
C LYS A 172 -14.33 9.21 -2.98
N ILE A 173 -13.03 9.40 -3.23
CA ILE A 173 -12.48 10.70 -3.65
C ILE A 173 -13.09 11.12 -4.99
N VAL A 174 -13.11 10.21 -5.98
CA VAL A 174 -13.58 10.50 -7.33
C VAL A 174 -15.08 10.77 -7.36
N ILE A 175 -15.87 10.04 -6.57
CA ILE A 175 -17.30 10.33 -6.37
C ILE A 175 -17.51 11.79 -5.97
N ASN A 176 -16.77 12.27 -4.97
CA ASN A 176 -16.88 13.66 -4.51
C ASN A 176 -16.45 14.65 -5.60
N THR A 177 -15.39 14.33 -6.36
CA THR A 177 -14.96 15.14 -7.50
C THR A 177 -16.03 15.23 -8.59
N ILE A 178 -16.69 14.12 -8.93
CA ILE A 178 -17.78 14.08 -9.93
C ILE A 178 -18.98 14.90 -9.47
N ILE A 179 -19.37 14.78 -8.20
CA ILE A 179 -20.48 15.57 -7.63
C ILE A 179 -20.14 17.07 -7.71
N ASN A 180 -18.96 17.46 -7.25
CA ASN A 180 -18.63 18.87 -7.05
C ASN A 180 -18.24 19.61 -8.34
N LEU A 181 -17.56 18.94 -9.28
CA LEU A 181 -17.03 19.59 -10.48
C LEU A 181 -17.81 19.28 -11.75
N PHE A 182 -18.65 18.24 -11.74
CA PHE A 182 -19.35 17.74 -12.93
C PHE A 182 -20.86 17.54 -12.69
N ASP A 183 -21.41 18.12 -11.62
CA ASP A 183 -22.83 18.04 -11.25
C ASP A 183 -23.33 16.59 -11.12
N GLY A 184 -22.47 15.69 -10.63
CA GLY A 184 -22.79 14.27 -10.50
C GLY A 184 -22.73 13.49 -11.82
N ASN A 185 -22.35 14.11 -12.95
CA ASN A 185 -22.37 13.47 -14.26
C ASN A 185 -21.07 12.72 -14.60
N ILE A 186 -21.13 11.38 -14.57
CA ILE A 186 -20.00 10.50 -14.84
C ILE A 186 -19.52 10.65 -16.29
N LYS A 187 -20.43 10.82 -17.25
CA LYS A 187 -20.06 10.98 -18.67
C LYS A 187 -19.21 12.23 -18.89
N LYS A 188 -19.57 13.36 -18.27
CA LYS A 188 -18.79 14.61 -18.34
C LYS A 188 -17.40 14.44 -17.74
N PHE A 189 -17.30 13.72 -16.63
CA PHE A 189 -16.01 13.39 -15.99
C PHE A 189 -15.14 12.52 -16.90
N LEU A 190 -15.67 11.41 -17.41
CA LEU A 190 -14.92 10.50 -18.29
C LEU A 190 -14.46 11.20 -19.59
N ALA A 191 -15.23 12.18 -20.07
CA ALA A 191 -14.87 12.96 -21.26
C ALA A 191 -13.62 13.86 -21.07
N GLN A 192 -13.14 14.07 -19.84
CA GLN A 192 -11.91 14.84 -19.59
C GLN A 192 -10.65 14.09 -20.02
N ASN A 193 -10.73 12.76 -20.23
CA ASN A 193 -9.61 11.90 -20.61
C ASN A 193 -8.40 11.98 -19.65
N THR A 194 -8.66 12.23 -18.36
CA THR A 194 -7.66 12.21 -17.29
C THR A 194 -8.27 11.64 -16.00
N LEU A 195 -7.49 10.83 -15.28
CA LEU A 195 -7.81 10.28 -13.97
C LEU A 195 -7.28 11.14 -12.81
N LEU A 196 -6.44 12.14 -13.11
CA LEU A 196 -5.78 13.01 -12.14
C LEU A 196 -6.51 14.34 -11.90
N VAL A 197 -7.78 14.44 -12.31
CA VAL A 197 -8.64 15.62 -12.07
C VAL A 197 -8.68 16.01 -10.59
N SER A 198 -8.59 15.04 -9.68
CA SER A 198 -8.61 15.27 -8.24
C SER A 198 -7.20 15.46 -7.68
N TYR A 199 -6.93 16.65 -7.12
CA TYR A 199 -5.71 16.92 -6.36
C TYR A 199 -5.47 15.91 -5.21
N HIS A 200 -6.55 15.40 -4.60
CA HIS A 200 -6.44 14.39 -3.55
C HIS A 200 -5.97 13.02 -4.08
N ILE A 201 -6.37 12.63 -5.29
CA ILE A 201 -5.82 11.43 -5.94
C ILE A 201 -4.34 11.65 -6.21
N TYR A 202 -3.98 12.80 -6.78
CA TYR A 202 -2.58 13.14 -7.05
C TYR A 202 -1.72 13.02 -5.79
N LYS A 203 -2.11 13.68 -4.68
CA LYS A 203 -1.37 13.61 -3.42
C LYS A 203 -1.28 12.21 -2.82
N LEU A 204 -2.33 11.41 -2.96
CA LEU A 204 -2.32 10.02 -2.50
C LEU A 204 -1.31 9.17 -3.30
N LEU A 205 -1.17 9.40 -4.61
CA LEU A 205 -0.20 8.69 -5.45
C LEU A 205 1.22 9.18 -5.19
N GLU A 206 1.42 10.50 -5.05
CA GLU A 206 2.70 11.13 -4.69
C GLU A 206 3.26 10.51 -3.40
N GLN A 207 2.46 10.46 -2.34
CA GLN A 207 2.85 9.85 -1.07
C GLN A 207 3.24 8.36 -1.19
N GLN A 208 2.67 7.62 -2.13
CA GLN A 208 2.99 6.20 -2.35
C GLN A 208 4.27 6.00 -3.16
N LEU A 209 4.73 7.03 -3.88
CA LEU A 209 5.86 6.94 -4.80
C LEU A 209 7.10 7.71 -4.30
N ASN A 210 6.95 8.57 -3.29
CA ASN A 210 8.05 9.41 -2.76
C ASN A 210 9.29 8.62 -2.28
N CYS A 211 9.15 7.35 -1.90
CA CYS A 211 10.25 6.52 -1.40
C CYS A 211 10.88 5.59 -2.46
N LEU A 212 10.52 5.77 -3.73
CA LEU A 212 11.09 4.98 -4.82
C LEU A 212 12.47 5.49 -5.24
N SER A 213 13.40 4.56 -5.43
CA SER A 213 14.69 4.78 -6.08
C SER A 213 14.52 5.14 -7.56
N GLU A 214 15.56 5.71 -8.16
CA GLU A 214 15.59 6.05 -9.58
C GLU A 214 15.33 4.83 -10.48
N LEU A 215 15.86 3.66 -10.11
CA LEU A 215 15.65 2.42 -10.86
C LEU A 215 14.17 1.98 -10.82
N GLU A 216 13.56 2.02 -9.64
CA GLU A 216 12.13 1.67 -9.46
C GLU A 216 11.24 2.63 -10.27
N GLN A 217 11.56 3.92 -10.24
CA GLN A 217 10.92 4.95 -11.05
C GLN A 217 11.05 4.69 -12.56
N GLN A 218 12.25 4.35 -13.04
CA GLN A 218 12.51 4.02 -14.44
C GLN A 218 11.73 2.78 -14.90
N ILE A 219 11.64 1.75 -14.06
CA ILE A 219 10.83 0.55 -14.34
C ILE A 219 9.35 0.92 -14.46
N MET A 220 8.81 1.68 -13.51
CA MET A 220 7.42 2.14 -13.57
C MET A 220 7.15 2.98 -14.82
N TYR A 221 8.05 3.91 -15.16
CA TYR A 221 7.92 4.72 -16.37
C TYR A 221 7.94 3.87 -17.64
N SER A 222 8.82 2.87 -17.69
CA SER A 222 8.90 1.93 -18.81
C SER A 222 7.60 1.14 -18.98
N LEU A 223 7.01 0.67 -17.87
CA LEU A 223 5.71 0.00 -17.86
C LEU A 223 4.55 0.93 -18.28
N ALA A 224 4.64 2.22 -17.92
CA ALA A 224 3.62 3.20 -18.26
C ALA A 224 3.64 3.56 -19.76
N THR A 225 4.82 3.69 -20.35
CA THR A 225 4.99 4.17 -21.73
C THR A 225 5.05 3.05 -22.77
N ASN A 226 5.42 1.82 -22.37
CA ASN A 226 5.58 0.68 -23.27
C ASN A 226 4.60 -0.46 -22.91
N PRO A 227 3.29 -0.32 -23.17
CA PRO A 227 2.28 -1.31 -22.78
C PRO A 227 2.46 -2.69 -23.46
N GLN A 228 3.27 -2.77 -24.52
CA GLN A 228 3.62 -4.04 -25.18
C GLN A 228 4.83 -4.74 -24.53
N LEU A 229 5.74 -3.97 -23.92
CA LEU A 229 7.02 -4.44 -23.37
C LEU A 229 6.87 -4.74 -21.87
N THR A 230 6.00 -5.68 -21.57
CA THR A 230 5.56 -5.98 -20.20
C THR A 230 6.16 -7.27 -19.65
N THR A 231 6.95 -8.00 -20.46
CA THR A 231 7.68 -9.16 -19.96
C THR A 231 8.95 -8.74 -19.24
N ILE A 232 9.44 -9.59 -18.34
CA ILE A 232 10.71 -9.38 -17.62
C ILE A 232 11.86 -9.19 -18.61
N THR A 233 11.88 -10.00 -19.67
CA THR A 233 12.89 -9.96 -20.72
C THR A 233 12.89 -8.63 -21.44
N ASP A 234 11.71 -8.04 -21.68
CA ASP A 234 11.61 -6.74 -22.35
C ASP A 234 12.05 -5.61 -21.43
N LEU A 235 11.61 -5.61 -20.17
CA LEU A 235 12.02 -4.61 -19.19
C LEU A 235 13.53 -4.61 -18.95
N ALA A 236 14.15 -5.79 -18.89
CA ALA A 236 15.60 -5.91 -18.74
C ALA A 236 16.37 -5.39 -19.97
N LYS A 237 15.78 -5.44 -21.18
CA LYS A 237 16.40 -4.88 -22.40
C LYS A 237 16.34 -3.36 -22.43
N ILE A 238 15.31 -2.75 -21.84
CA ILE A 238 15.16 -1.29 -21.77
C ILE A 238 16.17 -0.67 -20.80
N LEU A 239 16.63 -1.45 -19.81
CA LEU A 239 17.57 -1.01 -18.77
C LEU A 239 18.89 -1.80 -18.83
N PRO A 240 19.63 -1.76 -19.96
CA PRO A 240 20.80 -2.63 -20.19
C PRO A 240 21.99 -2.32 -19.27
N HIS A 241 22.03 -1.11 -18.69
CA HIS A 241 23.11 -0.65 -17.83
C HIS A 241 22.96 -1.10 -16.37
N VAL A 242 21.81 -1.68 -16.00
CA VAL A 242 21.52 -2.12 -14.64
C VAL A 242 21.94 -3.57 -14.48
N SER A 243 22.63 -3.89 -13.39
CA SER A 243 22.97 -5.29 -13.11
C SER A 243 21.69 -6.11 -12.89
N LYS A 244 21.71 -7.39 -13.29
CA LYS A 244 20.56 -8.29 -13.10
C LYS A 244 20.09 -8.33 -11.64
N SER A 245 21.01 -8.29 -10.68
CA SER A 245 20.70 -8.28 -9.24
C SER A 245 19.87 -7.07 -8.84
N HIS A 246 20.31 -5.86 -9.19
CA HIS A 246 19.59 -4.63 -8.84
C HIS A 246 18.23 -4.55 -9.55
N PHE A 247 18.14 -5.01 -10.79
CA PHE A 247 16.86 -5.09 -11.51
C PHE A 247 15.85 -5.98 -10.76
N TRP A 248 16.26 -7.17 -10.32
CA TRP A 248 15.38 -8.08 -9.59
C TRP A 248 14.98 -7.54 -8.22
N GLN A 249 15.90 -6.90 -7.49
CA GLN A 249 15.59 -6.25 -6.21
C GLN A 249 14.56 -5.13 -6.38
N ALA A 250 14.67 -4.33 -7.46
CA ALA A 250 13.70 -3.28 -7.76
C ALA A 250 12.32 -3.85 -8.13
N ILE A 251 12.25 -4.92 -8.93
CA ILE A 251 10.99 -5.61 -9.25
C ILE A 251 10.34 -6.19 -7.98
N GLU A 252 11.13 -6.85 -7.13
CA GLU A 252 10.66 -7.42 -5.87
C GLU A 252 10.12 -6.33 -4.94
N LYS A 253 10.82 -5.20 -4.82
CA LYS A 253 10.36 -4.06 -4.01
C LYS A 253 9.08 -3.42 -4.57
N LEU A 254 8.98 -3.24 -5.89
CA LEU A 254 7.76 -2.72 -6.51
C LEU A 254 6.55 -3.67 -6.33
N ASP A 255 6.74 -4.99 -6.44
CA ASP A 255 5.66 -5.96 -6.22
C ASP A 255 5.25 -6.01 -4.75
N SER A 256 6.22 -6.00 -3.82
CA SER A 256 5.94 -6.00 -2.39
C SER A 256 5.13 -4.78 -1.97
N HIS A 257 5.34 -3.63 -2.62
CA HIS A 257 4.56 -2.40 -2.41
C HIS A 257 3.22 -2.36 -3.15
N SER A 258 2.88 -3.41 -3.90
CA SER A 258 1.68 -3.45 -4.75
C SER A 258 1.59 -2.29 -5.75
N LEU A 259 2.74 -1.80 -6.23
CA LEU A 259 2.83 -0.72 -7.22
C LEU A 259 2.80 -1.27 -8.65
N ILE A 260 3.25 -2.52 -8.83
CA ILE A 260 3.13 -3.29 -10.07
C ILE A 260 2.17 -4.48 -9.88
N GLU A 261 1.52 -4.88 -10.96
CA GLU A 261 0.63 -6.04 -11.02
C GLU A 261 1.19 -7.08 -11.98
N LYS A 262 1.05 -8.36 -11.65
CA LYS A 262 1.41 -9.47 -12.53
C LYS A 262 0.17 -10.14 -13.10
N LYS A 263 0.02 -10.14 -14.44
CA LYS A 263 -1.09 -10.77 -15.16
C LYS A 263 -0.54 -11.66 -16.25
N ALA A 264 -0.81 -12.98 -16.18
CA ALA A 264 -0.36 -13.96 -17.17
C ALA A 264 1.13 -13.86 -17.54
N GLY A 265 2.00 -13.65 -16.54
CA GLY A 265 3.46 -13.52 -16.74
C GLY A 265 3.95 -12.15 -17.21
N ARG A 266 3.05 -11.17 -17.39
CA ARG A 266 3.36 -9.78 -17.74
C ARG A 266 3.17 -8.85 -16.55
N TYR A 267 4.00 -7.81 -16.47
CA TYR A 267 3.91 -6.75 -15.47
C TYR A 267 3.13 -5.57 -16.02
N THR A 268 2.32 -4.93 -15.18
CA THR A 268 1.56 -3.75 -15.55
C THR A 268 1.37 -2.83 -14.34
N LEU A 269 0.86 -1.63 -14.60
CA LEU A 269 0.50 -0.65 -13.59
C LEU A 269 -1.02 -0.47 -13.55
N GLN A 270 -1.53 -0.06 -12.39
CA GLN A 270 -2.90 0.44 -12.32
C GLN A 270 -3.07 1.67 -13.22
N PRO A 271 -4.23 1.89 -13.84
CA PRO A 271 -4.44 3.01 -14.76
C PRO A 271 -4.04 4.37 -14.15
N VAL A 272 -4.39 4.60 -12.89
CA VAL A 272 -4.00 5.82 -12.16
C VAL A 272 -2.50 5.98 -11.94
N PHE A 273 -1.75 4.89 -11.68
CA PHE A 273 -0.30 4.96 -11.58
C PHE A 273 0.35 5.20 -12.93
N LYS A 274 -0.19 4.57 -13.98
CA LYS A 274 0.27 4.77 -15.36
C LYS A 274 0.17 6.23 -15.78
N GLU A 275 -0.96 6.87 -15.51
CA GLU A 275 -1.15 8.30 -15.80
C GLU A 275 -0.24 9.18 -14.94
N TYR A 276 -0.21 8.96 -13.61
CA TYR A 276 0.63 9.74 -12.70
C TYR A 276 2.11 9.71 -13.08
N VAL A 277 2.65 8.52 -13.33
CA VAL A 277 4.06 8.37 -13.71
C VAL A 277 4.30 9.01 -15.09
N THR A 278 3.36 8.89 -16.03
CA THR A 278 3.51 9.54 -17.34
C THR A 278 3.56 11.07 -17.20
N ASP A 279 2.72 11.67 -16.36
CA ASP A 279 2.68 13.12 -16.14
C ASP A 279 3.91 13.65 -15.38
N GLN A 280 4.32 12.99 -14.30
CA GLN A 280 5.50 13.40 -13.53
C GLN A 280 6.79 13.37 -14.36
N PHE A 281 7.02 12.29 -15.11
CA PHE A 281 8.27 12.14 -15.85
C PHE A 281 8.31 13.01 -17.11
N LYS A 282 7.16 13.33 -17.72
CA LYS A 282 7.09 14.39 -18.75
C LYS A 282 7.51 15.75 -18.21
N LEU A 283 7.10 16.09 -16.99
CA LEU A 283 7.49 17.35 -16.35
C LEU A 283 8.99 17.39 -16.04
N ASN A 284 9.58 16.31 -15.53
CA ASN A 284 11.02 16.26 -15.25
C ASN A 284 11.90 16.37 -16.52
N ILE A 285 11.48 15.77 -17.64
CA ILE A 285 12.17 15.92 -18.94
C ILE A 285 12.04 17.36 -19.46
N ASN A 286 10.86 17.97 -19.33
CA ASN A 286 10.64 19.36 -19.75
C ASN A 286 11.39 20.38 -18.87
N TYR A 287 11.54 20.13 -17.57
CA TYR A 287 12.34 21.00 -16.69
C TYR A 287 13.83 20.93 -17.01
N GLN A 288 14.37 19.74 -17.31
CA GLN A 288 15.77 19.60 -17.73
C GLN A 288 16.01 20.23 -19.10
N SER A 289 15.09 20.12 -20.06
CA SER A 289 15.23 20.77 -21.37
C SER A 289 15.08 22.30 -21.30
N CYS A 290 14.23 22.83 -20.41
CA CYS A 290 14.11 24.27 -20.18
C CYS A 290 15.36 24.86 -19.50
N LEU A 291 15.99 24.13 -18.56
CA LEU A 291 17.26 24.52 -17.94
C LEU A 291 18.44 24.45 -18.91
N LEU A 292 18.50 23.43 -19.76
CA LEU A 292 19.51 23.32 -20.83
C LEU A 292 19.34 24.41 -21.90
N GLY A 293 18.10 24.75 -22.26
CA GLY A 293 17.80 25.86 -23.18
C GLY A 293 18.14 27.23 -22.61
N HIS A 294 18.01 27.43 -21.30
CA HIS A 294 18.45 28.67 -20.65
C HIS A 294 19.97 28.80 -20.57
N LEU A 295 20.70 27.69 -20.36
CA LEU A 295 22.17 27.70 -20.35
C LEU A 295 22.76 27.95 -21.75
N GLN A 296 22.17 27.37 -22.81
CA GLN A 296 22.61 27.60 -24.19
C GLN A 296 22.34 29.03 -24.69
N ASN A 297 21.29 29.70 -24.21
CA ASN A 297 21.01 31.09 -24.55
C ASN A 297 21.95 32.08 -23.83
N LEU A 298 22.44 31.75 -22.64
CA LEU A 298 23.42 32.57 -21.90
C LEU A 298 24.82 32.51 -22.53
N ASP A 299 25.17 31.41 -23.19
CA ASP A 299 26.43 31.26 -23.93
C ASP A 299 26.38 31.91 -25.33
N ALA A 300 25.18 32.12 -25.89
CA ALA A 300 24.98 32.79 -27.18
C ALA A 300 24.90 34.34 -27.07
N GLU A 301 24.55 34.88 -25.90
CA GLU A 301 24.56 36.33 -25.64
C GLU A 301 25.94 36.87 -25.18
N ASN A 302 26.92 35.99 -24.95
CA ASN A 302 28.27 36.33 -24.52
C ASN A 302 29.37 36.09 -25.59
N ASN A 303 28.99 35.88 -26.86
CA ASN A 303 29.91 35.79 -28.01
C ASN A 303 29.61 36.84 -29.07
#